data_AF-A0AAD6YRZ2-F1
#
_entry.id   AF-A0AAD6YRZ2-F1
#
_cell.length_a   1.000
_cell.length_b   1.000
_cell.length_c   1.000
_cell.angle_alpha   90.00
_cell.angle_beta   90.00
_cell.angle_gamma   90.00
#
_symmetry.space_group_name_H-M   'P 1'
#
loop_
_entity.id
_entity.type
_entity.pdbx_description
1 polymer ?
#
loop_
_entity_poly.entity_id
_entity_poly.type
_entity_poly.pdbx_seq_one_letter_code
_entity_poly.pdbx_strand_id
1 'polypeptide(L)'
;VDPDPRKQMDNARNLAKYVFPRQYGLASPFKFQTSPRESLNLPDFSDRENEIKALGPCKTPKRLRDVIPMLEKLLWRHGKTRYKLLRDHACPSKVIPVCSPVVTIPKCFH
;
A
#
# COMPACT_ATOMS: atom_id res chain seq x y z
N VAL A 1 18.23 -0.20 -14.35
CA VAL A 1 19.24 0.19 -13.35
C VAL A 1 18.94 -0.58 -12.08
N ASP A 2 19.91 -1.29 -11.53
CA ASP A 2 19.73 -1.98 -10.25
C ASP A 2 19.99 -1.02 -9.08
N PRO A 3 19.18 -1.08 -8.02
CA PRO A 3 19.32 -0.17 -6.89
C PRO A 3 20.57 -0.51 -6.07
N ASP A 4 21.16 0.51 -5.43
CA ASP A 4 22.22 0.33 -4.45
C ASP A 4 21.75 -0.62 -3.32
N PRO A 5 22.47 -1.74 -3.06
CA PRO A 5 22.10 -2.72 -2.04
C PRO A 5 21.88 -2.12 -0.64
N ARG A 6 22.66 -1.09 -0.26
CA ARG A 6 22.53 -0.44 1.05
C ARG A 6 21.21 0.32 1.15
N LYS A 7 20.95 1.17 0.16
CA LYS A 7 19.68 1.93 0.05
C LYS A 7 18.48 0.99 -0.02
N GLN A 8 18.61 -0.13 -0.72
CA GLN A 8 17.55 -1.12 -0.82
C GLN A 8 17.20 -1.75 0.53
N MET A 9 18.22 -2.08 1.32
CA MET A 9 18.04 -2.59 2.68
C MET A 9 17.42 -1.54 3.61
N ASP A 10 17.81 -0.27 3.49
CA ASP A 10 17.23 0.82 4.28
C ASP A 10 15.76 1.04 3.93
N ASN A 11 15.42 0.99 2.63
CA ASN A 11 14.04 1.01 2.19
C ASN A 11 13.24 -0.18 2.72
N ALA A 12 13.83 -1.38 2.80
CA ALA A 12 13.17 -2.55 3.39
C ALA A 12 12.89 -2.37 4.88
N ARG A 13 13.83 -1.77 5.64
CA ARG A 13 13.62 -1.42 7.05
C ARG A 13 12.57 -0.31 7.21
N ASN A 14 12.49 0.62 6.26
CA ASN A 14 11.43 1.61 6.26
C ASN A 14 10.07 0.98 5.98
N LEU A 15 9.96 0.11 4.97
CA LEU A 15 8.76 -0.65 4.65
C LEU A 15 8.28 -1.48 5.86
N ALA A 16 9.20 -2.06 6.64
CA ALA A 16 8.84 -2.81 7.83
C ALA A 16 8.00 -2.00 8.83
N LYS A 17 8.19 -0.67 8.90
CA LYS A 17 7.40 0.22 9.75
C LYS A 17 5.96 0.41 9.24
N TYR A 18 5.77 0.38 7.92
CA TYR A 18 4.44 0.39 7.30
C TYR A 18 3.69 -0.94 7.50
N VAL A 19 4.38 -2.07 7.32
CA VAL A 19 3.76 -3.40 7.40
C VAL A 19 3.53 -3.84 8.85
N PHE A 20 4.47 -3.52 9.74
CA PHE A 20 4.44 -3.95 11.15
C PHE A 20 4.49 -2.77 12.14
N PRO A 21 3.61 -1.75 12.01
CA PRO A 21 3.71 -0.51 12.78
C PRO A 21 3.75 -0.77 14.29
N ARG A 22 2.96 -1.74 14.75
CA ARG A 22 2.90 -2.16 16.16
C ARG A 22 4.23 -2.62 16.75
N GLN A 23 5.08 -3.28 15.97
CA GLN A 23 6.38 -3.77 16.47
C GLN A 23 7.35 -2.61 16.69
N TYR A 24 7.09 -1.47 16.07
CA TYR A 24 7.85 -0.22 16.21
C TYR A 24 7.17 0.79 17.15
N GLY A 25 6.05 0.40 17.80
CA GLY A 25 5.29 1.30 18.69
C GLY A 25 4.47 2.36 17.95
N LEU A 26 4.32 2.24 16.63
CA LEU A 26 3.49 3.13 15.83
C LEU A 26 2.00 2.79 16.00
N ALA A 27 1.13 3.76 15.76
CA ALA A 27 -0.33 3.60 15.85
C ALA A 27 -0.83 2.46 14.94
N SER A 28 -2.02 1.93 15.15
CA SER A 28 -2.53 0.90 14.26
C SER A 28 -4.04 1.03 14.13
N PRO A 29 -4.62 0.78 12.94
CA PRO A 29 -6.07 0.77 12.78
C PRO A 29 -6.77 -0.22 13.71
N PHE A 30 -6.05 -1.24 14.16
CA PHE A 30 -6.59 -2.24 15.08
C PHE A 30 -6.47 -1.83 16.56
N LYS A 31 -5.61 -0.87 16.90
CA LYS A 31 -5.33 -0.41 18.27
C LYS A 31 -5.02 1.09 18.29
N PHE A 32 -6.04 1.92 18.10
CA PHE A 32 -6.00 3.36 18.38
C PHE A 32 -6.94 3.68 19.55
N GLN A 33 -6.58 4.68 20.36
CA GLN A 33 -7.43 5.10 21.47
C GLN A 33 -8.48 6.06 20.93
N THR A 34 -9.76 5.71 21.08
CA THR A 34 -10.86 6.65 20.89
C THR A 34 -11.26 7.18 22.26
N SER A 35 -11.19 8.49 22.49
CA SER A 35 -11.79 9.03 23.70
C SER A 35 -13.32 8.99 23.57
N PRO A 36 -14.08 8.70 24.64
CA PRO A 36 -15.55 8.69 24.59
C PRO A 36 -16.19 10.03 24.22
N ARG A 37 -15.41 11.12 24.22
CA ARG A 37 -15.85 12.49 23.98
C ARG A 37 -15.49 13.02 22.59
N GLU A 38 -14.61 12.34 21.87
CA GLU A 38 -14.30 12.69 20.49
C GLU A 38 -15.29 11.98 19.56
N SER A 39 -15.87 12.75 18.64
CA SER A 39 -16.51 12.20 17.45
C SER A 39 -15.59 11.15 16.79
N LEU A 40 -16.16 10.11 16.17
CA LEU A 40 -15.48 8.99 15.50
C LEU A 40 -14.58 9.45 14.33
N ASN A 41 -13.60 10.30 14.59
CA ASN A 41 -12.57 10.73 13.67
C ASN A 41 -11.54 9.60 13.65
N LEU A 42 -11.80 8.63 12.77
CA LEU A 42 -10.83 7.59 12.45
C LEU A 42 -9.58 8.27 11.86
N PRO A 43 -8.38 8.03 12.44
CA PRO A 43 -7.16 8.54 11.86
C PRO A 43 -6.96 7.96 10.46
N ASP A 44 -6.42 8.76 9.55
CA ASP A 44 -5.96 8.25 8.27
C ASP A 44 -4.68 7.42 8.51
N PHE A 45 -4.74 6.13 8.21
CA PHE A 45 -3.61 5.21 8.32
C PHE A 45 -2.96 4.90 6.97
N SER A 46 -3.41 5.55 5.89
CA SER A 46 -2.91 5.37 4.53
C SER A 46 -1.55 6.02 4.31
N ASP A 47 -1.32 7.22 4.86
CA ASP A 47 -0.02 7.90 4.90
C ASP A 47 0.50 7.99 6.33
N ARG A 48 1.72 7.50 6.53
CA ARG A 48 2.37 7.39 7.84
C ARG A 48 3.80 7.92 7.83
N GLU A 49 4.19 8.58 6.76
CA GLU A 49 5.56 9.03 6.56
C GLU A 49 5.98 10.04 7.65
N ASN A 50 5.06 10.92 8.06
CA ASN A 50 5.31 11.89 9.13
C ASN A 50 5.53 11.22 10.50
N GLU A 51 4.73 10.21 10.83
CA GLU A 51 4.85 9.44 12.09
C GLU A 51 6.17 8.64 12.11
N ILE A 52 6.51 8.01 10.98
CA ILE A 52 7.77 7.27 10.82
C ILE A 52 8.98 8.20 10.94
N LYS A 53 8.93 9.40 10.37
CA LYS A 53 9.98 10.42 10.53
C LYS A 53 10.09 10.88 11.98
N ALA A 54 8.98 11.11 12.66
CA ALA A 54 8.94 11.50 14.07
C ALA A 54 9.51 10.42 15.01
N LEU A 55 9.33 9.13 14.69
CA LEU A 55 9.96 8.02 15.42
C LEU A 55 11.50 8.09 15.39
N GLY A 56 12.06 8.64 14.31
CA GLY A 56 13.50 8.76 14.14
C GLY A 56 14.23 7.42 13.96
N PRO A 57 15.57 7.41 14.11
CA PRO A 57 16.38 6.20 14.00
C PRO A 57 16.01 5.19 15.09
N CYS A 58 15.57 4.00 14.68
CA CYS A 58 15.19 2.93 15.59
C CYS A 58 15.76 1.59 15.13
N LYS A 59 16.14 0.74 16.09
CA LYS A 59 16.63 -0.61 15.81
C LYS A 59 15.48 -1.50 15.31
N THR A 60 15.78 -2.40 14.38
CA THR A 60 14.81 -3.42 13.95
C THR A 60 14.50 -4.36 15.13
N PRO A 61 13.20 -4.52 15.51
CA PRO A 61 12.79 -5.45 16.55
C PRO A 61 13.28 -6.88 16.26
N LYS A 62 13.67 -7.62 17.30
CA LYS A 62 14.26 -8.97 17.17
C LYS A 62 13.40 -9.91 16.31
N ARG A 63 12.08 -9.86 16.51
CA ARG A 63 11.09 -10.69 15.79
C ARG A 63 11.02 -10.41 14.28
N LEU A 64 11.42 -9.22 13.84
CA LEU A 64 11.34 -8.81 12.44
C LEU A 64 12.63 -9.03 11.66
N ARG A 65 13.74 -9.42 12.31
CA ARG A 65 15.05 -9.58 11.65
C ARG A 65 14.99 -10.51 10.46
N ASP A 66 14.32 -11.65 10.59
CA ASP A 66 14.25 -12.67 9.54
C ASP A 66 13.28 -12.31 8.42
N VAL A 67 12.39 -11.34 8.67
CA VAL A 67 11.41 -10.85 7.68
C VAL A 67 12.01 -9.74 6.80
N ILE A 68 12.99 -8.97 7.29
CA ILE A 68 13.62 -7.89 6.52
C ILE A 68 14.14 -8.36 5.14
N PRO A 69 14.85 -9.50 5.01
CA PRO A 69 15.26 -10.01 3.71
C PRO A 69 14.07 -10.36 2.78
N MET A 70 12.93 -10.76 3.34
CA MET A 70 11.72 -11.02 2.53
C MET A 70 11.11 -9.71 2.03
N LEU A 71 11.06 -8.68 2.87
CA LEU A 71 10.58 -7.34 2.49
C LEU A 71 11.48 -6.69 1.44
N GLU A 72 12.79 -6.88 1.55
CA GLU A 72 13.76 -6.42 0.55
C GLU A 72 13.50 -7.06 -0.83
N LYS A 73 13.32 -8.38 -0.87
CA LYS A 73 12.94 -9.10 -2.10
C LYS A 73 11.58 -8.66 -2.64
N LEU A 74 10.62 -8.41 -1.75
CA LEU A 74 9.30 -7.89 -2.14
C LEU A 74 9.43 -6.51 -2.78
N LEU A 75 10.24 -5.61 -2.20
CA LEU A 75 10.50 -4.28 -2.77
C LEU A 75 11.17 -4.37 -4.14
N TRP A 76 12.14 -5.29 -4.28
CA TRP A 76 12.82 -5.55 -5.54
C TRP A 76 11.81 -5.99 -6.61
N ARG A 77 11.01 -7.01 -6.31
CA ARG A 77 9.97 -7.53 -7.23
C ARG A 77 8.95 -6.44 -7.57
N HIS A 78 8.52 -5.66 -6.58
CA HIS A 78 7.62 -4.53 -6.80
C HIS A 78 8.17 -3.55 -7.84
N GLY A 79 9.44 -3.14 -7.69
CA GLY A 79 10.09 -2.22 -8.65
C GLY A 79 10.31 -2.82 -10.06
N LYS A 80 10.34 -4.15 -10.20
CA LYS A 80 10.46 -4.85 -11.49
C LYS A 80 9.10 -5.20 -12.11
N THR A 81 8.02 -5.14 -11.34
CA THR A 81 6.68 -5.51 -11.80
C THR A 81 6.19 -4.53 -12.88
N ARG A 82 5.85 -5.06 -14.06
CA ARG A 82 5.27 -4.27 -15.16
C ARG A 82 3.77 -4.11 -14.96
N TYR A 83 3.37 -3.28 -14.00
CA TYR A 83 1.95 -3.11 -13.63
C TYR A 83 1.04 -2.75 -14.81
N LYS A 84 1.52 -1.94 -15.77
CA LYS A 84 0.78 -1.64 -16.99
C LYS A 84 0.49 -2.90 -17.82
N LEU A 85 1.51 -3.73 -18.07
CA LEU A 85 1.35 -4.97 -18.82
C LEU A 85 0.44 -5.97 -18.09
N LEU A 86 0.60 -6.08 -16.77
CA LEU A 86 -0.26 -6.92 -15.94
C LEU A 86 -1.72 -6.47 -16.00
N ARG A 87 -1.96 -5.17 -15.90
CA ARG A 87 -3.29 -4.57 -16.07
C ARG A 87 -3.85 -4.86 -17.45
N ASP A 88 -3.08 -4.58 -18.51
CA ASP A 88 -3.55 -4.73 -19.89
C ASP A 88 -3.82 -6.21 -20.25
N HIS A 89 -3.11 -7.15 -19.60
CA HIS A 89 -3.38 -8.60 -19.70
C HIS A 89 -4.67 -9.02 -18.98
N ALA A 90 -4.90 -8.54 -17.75
CA ALA A 90 -6.05 -8.94 -16.95
C ALA A 90 -7.34 -8.19 -17.33
N CYS A 91 -7.22 -6.92 -17.68
CA CYS A 91 -8.31 -6.04 -18.09
C CYS A 91 -7.81 -5.15 -19.24
N PRO A 92 -7.89 -5.64 -20.49
CA PRO A 92 -7.52 -4.84 -21.64
C PRO A 92 -8.47 -3.65 -21.70
N SER A 93 -7.94 -2.44 -21.46
CA SER A 93 -8.71 -1.18 -21.49
C SER A 93 -9.35 -0.88 -22.85
N LYS A 94 -9.04 -1.69 -23.86
CA LYS A 94 -9.74 -1.77 -25.13
C LYS A 94 -10.74 -2.92 -25.10
N VAL A 95 -11.74 -2.82 -24.23
CA VAL A 95 -13.02 -3.45 -24.54
C VAL A 95 -13.56 -2.63 -25.71
N ILE A 96 -13.33 -3.09 -26.95
CA ILE A 96 -14.21 -2.73 -28.04
C ILE A 96 -15.60 -3.04 -27.47
N PRO A 97 -16.55 -2.09 -27.40
CA PRO A 97 -17.89 -2.45 -27.05
C PRO A 97 -18.32 -3.46 -28.11
N VAL A 98 -18.28 -4.75 -27.74
CA VAL A 98 -18.88 -5.80 -28.54
C VAL A 98 -20.29 -5.31 -28.69
N CYS A 99 -20.71 -5.03 -29.93
CA CYS A 99 -22.03 -4.53 -30.27
C CYS A 99 -23.05 -5.18 -29.34
N SER A 100 -23.43 -4.47 -28.28
CA SER A 100 -24.66 -4.78 -27.60
C SER A 100 -25.72 -4.42 -28.62
N PRO A 101 -26.66 -5.31 -28.97
CA PRO A 101 -27.78 -4.90 -29.80
C PRO A 101 -28.36 -3.65 -29.15
N VAL A 102 -28.41 -2.57 -29.93
CA VAL A 102 -28.98 -1.29 -29.55
C VAL A 102 -30.30 -1.59 -28.87
N VAL A 103 -30.36 -1.52 -27.54
CA VAL A 103 -31.63 -1.48 -26.84
C VAL A 103 -32.16 -0.08 -27.12
N THR A 104 -32.98 0.01 -28.15
CA THR A 104 -33.80 1.18 -28.43
C THR A 104 -34.69 1.38 -27.22
N ILE A 105 -34.29 2.27 -26.31
CA ILE A 105 -35.16 2.80 -25.27
C ILE A 105 -36.24 3.60 -26.01
N PRO A 106 -37.53 3.22 -25.94
CA PRO A 106 -38.56 4.06 -26.53
C PRO A 106 -38.58 5.38 -25.75
N LYS A 107 -38.46 6.49 -26.49
CA LYS A 107 -38.68 7.84 -25.95
C LYS A 107 -40.08 7.89 -25.36
N CYS A 108 -40.20 7.94 -24.03
CA CYS A 108 -41.44 8.35 -23.38
C CYS A 108 -41.64 9.84 -23.67
N PHE A 109 -42.59 10.14 -24.55
CA PHE A 109 -43.23 11.45 -24.66
C PHE A 109 -43.99 11.73 -23.37
N HIS A 110 -43.80 12.91 -22.77
CA HIS A 110 -44.83 13.76 -22.17
C HIS A 110 -44.35 15.21 -22.24
#